data_AF-A0A2V8RMX1-F1
#
_entry.id   AF-A0A2V8RMX1-F1
#
_cell.length_a   1.000
_cell.length_b   1.000
_cell.length_c   1.000
_cell.angle_alpha   90.00
_cell.angle_beta   90.00
_cell.angle_gamma   90.00
#
_symmetry.space_group_name_H-M   'P 1'
#
loop_
_entity.id
_entity.type
_entity.pdbx_description
1 polymer ?
#
loop_
_entity_poly.entity_id
_entity_poly.type
_entity_poly.pdbx_seq_one_letter_code
_entity_poly.pdbx_strand_id
1 'polypeptide(L)'
;MKNNLLTIIFFAAAITCGIGSVDAQITIRLPNIKKTIKPVVQTDATTTTVENTTNTTTSRTTGNSSTNWWVDYQIGEINKYKERLDNWNPANQVFPNPNSNDDYIGLALSKKDRATWLQDKKVAPDARLDAILDELKASLYKRLPEYTINAKSFINRNADEEKLMLAEMSDVPGMKVFKIGFNQANWVIDKNDMGIPKARYKHGLIYGRNPASEDPFCRVWYINVVQEYAGGGTYGATEARYIQKELIACPTGQ
;
A
#
# COMPACT_ATOMS: atom_id res chain seq x y z
N MET A 1 -54.94 -41.73 -4.04
CA MET A 1 -54.46 -42.17 -5.37
C MET A 1 -52.95 -42.16 -5.34
N LYS A 2 -52.34 -43.23 -5.85
CA LYS A 2 -50.95 -43.67 -5.60
C LYS A 2 -49.92 -42.84 -6.37
N ASN A 3 -48.79 -42.59 -5.71
CA ASN A 3 -47.56 -41.98 -6.23
C ASN A 3 -46.94 -42.82 -7.36
N ASN A 4 -46.54 -42.17 -8.46
CA ASN A 4 -45.62 -42.76 -9.44
C ASN A 4 -44.23 -42.15 -9.30
N LEU A 5 -43.34 -42.99 -8.79
CA LEU A 5 -41.89 -42.84 -8.70
C LEU A 5 -41.30 -43.06 -10.10
N LEU A 6 -40.61 -42.08 -10.68
CA LEU A 6 -39.87 -42.26 -11.93
C LEU A 6 -38.36 -42.32 -11.63
N THR A 7 -37.84 -43.53 -11.71
CA THR A 7 -36.41 -43.87 -11.62
C THR A 7 -35.76 -43.56 -12.97
N ILE A 8 -34.77 -42.66 -13.01
CA ILE A 8 -33.91 -42.44 -14.19
C ILE A 8 -32.50 -42.89 -13.84
N ILE A 9 -32.05 -43.91 -14.58
CA ILE A 9 -30.74 -44.56 -14.47
C ILE A 9 -29.73 -43.82 -15.36
N PHE A 10 -28.51 -43.73 -14.84
CA PHE A 10 -27.29 -43.15 -15.43
C PHE A 10 -26.90 -43.77 -16.79
N PHE A 11 -26.42 -42.91 -17.71
CA PHE A 11 -25.45 -43.30 -18.73
C PHE A 11 -24.21 -42.40 -18.61
N ALA A 12 -23.11 -42.99 -18.19
CA ALA A 12 -21.79 -42.39 -18.21
C ALA A 12 -21.18 -42.57 -19.61
N ALA A 13 -20.83 -41.47 -20.27
CA ALA A 13 -19.96 -41.47 -21.45
C ALA A 13 -18.65 -40.78 -21.07
N ALA A 14 -17.60 -41.57 -20.91
CA ALA A 14 -16.24 -41.10 -20.75
C ALA A 14 -15.72 -40.62 -22.12
N ILE A 15 -15.43 -39.33 -22.25
CA ILE A 15 -14.65 -38.79 -23.36
C ILE A 15 -13.24 -38.51 -22.85
N THR A 16 -12.33 -39.42 -23.18
CA THR A 16 -10.88 -39.23 -23.05
C THR A 16 -10.38 -38.48 -24.29
N CYS A 17 -10.29 -37.15 -24.20
CA CYS A 17 -9.50 -36.36 -25.14
C CYS A 17 -8.09 -36.21 -24.57
N GLY A 18 -7.14 -36.96 -25.14
CA GLY A 18 -5.71 -36.72 -24.96
C GLY A 18 -5.31 -35.43 -25.67
N ILE A 19 -4.84 -34.44 -24.90
CA ILE A 19 -4.21 -33.24 -25.43
C ILE A 19 -2.72 -33.39 -25.16
N GLY A 20 -1.95 -33.65 -26.20
CA GLY A 20 -0.49 -33.66 -26.13
C GLY A 20 0.03 -32.24 -25.92
N SER A 21 0.70 -32.02 -24.79
CA SER A 21 1.47 -30.81 -24.52
C SER A 21 2.74 -30.83 -25.35
N VAL A 22 2.79 -30.05 -26.43
CA VAL A 22 4.04 -29.66 -27.08
C VAL A 22 4.44 -28.30 -26.54
N ASP A 23 5.45 -28.27 -25.67
CA ASP A 23 6.05 -27.06 -25.14
C ASP A 23 6.78 -26.30 -26.26
N ALA A 24 6.08 -25.39 -26.93
CA ALA A 24 6.70 -24.41 -27.80
C ALA A 24 7.15 -23.20 -26.95
N GLN A 25 8.45 -23.11 -26.65
CA GLN A 25 9.06 -21.90 -26.09
C GLN A 25 8.97 -20.75 -27.10
N ILE A 26 8.08 -19.79 -26.86
CA ILE A 26 8.05 -18.53 -27.61
C ILE A 26 9.16 -17.63 -27.04
N THR A 27 10.27 -17.53 -27.78
CA THR A 27 11.32 -16.55 -27.48
C THR A 27 10.94 -15.19 -28.08
N ILE A 28 10.48 -14.25 -27.26
CA ILE A 28 10.24 -12.87 -27.67
C ILE A 28 11.56 -12.09 -27.58
N ARG A 29 12.15 -11.74 -28.72
CA ARG A 29 13.29 -10.81 -28.79
C ARG A 29 12.78 -9.37 -28.80
N LEU A 30 12.93 -8.67 -27.69
CA LEU A 30 12.69 -7.22 -27.61
C LEU A 30 13.80 -6.46 -28.38
N PRO A 31 13.45 -5.46 -29.21
CA PRO A 31 14.44 -4.62 -29.87
C PRO A 31 15.19 -3.73 -28.86
N ASN A 32 16.48 -3.51 -29.14
CA ASN A 32 17.41 -2.75 -28.30
C ASN A 32 17.11 -1.24 -28.41
N ILE A 33 16.39 -0.69 -27.44
CA ILE A 33 16.08 0.74 -27.35
C ILE A 33 17.30 1.48 -26.81
N LYS A 34 17.94 2.30 -27.67
CA LYS A 34 19.04 3.19 -27.27
C LYS A 34 18.52 4.23 -26.27
N LYS A 35 19.20 4.34 -25.12
CA LYS A 35 18.92 5.34 -24.07
C LYS A 35 19.12 6.76 -24.63
N THR A 36 18.09 7.58 -24.53
CA THR A 36 18.15 9.02 -24.83
C THR A 36 18.97 9.75 -23.77
N ILE A 37 19.97 10.49 -24.22
CA ILE A 37 20.83 11.35 -23.39
C ILE A 37 19.98 12.53 -22.91
N LYS A 38 19.93 12.78 -21.59
CA LYS A 38 19.33 14.00 -21.02
C LYS A 38 20.28 15.19 -21.23
N PRO A 39 19.77 16.38 -21.59
CA PRO A 39 20.59 17.57 -21.74
C PRO A 39 21.12 18.06 -20.37
N VAL A 40 22.39 18.50 -20.39
CA VAL A 40 23.07 19.14 -19.26
C VAL A 40 22.53 20.57 -19.14
N VAL A 41 21.95 20.89 -17.99
CA VAL A 41 21.60 22.27 -17.62
C VAL A 41 22.81 22.89 -16.93
N GLN A 42 23.48 23.82 -17.60
CA GLN A 42 24.43 24.75 -16.98
C GLN A 42 23.63 25.84 -16.27
N THR A 43 23.88 26.02 -14.97
CA THR A 43 23.38 27.17 -14.21
C THR A 43 24.55 28.14 -14.02
N ASP A 44 24.54 29.23 -14.76
CA ASP A 44 25.47 30.33 -14.58
C ASP A 44 25.13 31.11 -13.30
N ALA A 45 26.14 31.29 -12.46
CA ALA A 45 26.11 32.16 -11.30
C ALA A 45 26.21 33.62 -11.75
N THR A 46 25.30 34.48 -11.28
CA THR A 46 25.60 35.91 -11.21
C THR A 46 25.04 36.50 -9.91
N THR A 47 25.98 36.96 -9.11
CA THR A 47 25.83 37.63 -7.82
C THR A 47 25.21 39.02 -7.98
N THR A 48 24.33 39.42 -7.06
CA THR A 48 24.19 40.83 -6.71
C THR A 48 24.06 40.97 -5.19
N THR A 49 25.13 41.52 -4.63
CA THR A 49 25.33 41.89 -3.23
C THR A 49 24.44 43.07 -2.88
N VAL A 50 23.68 42.98 -1.79
CA VAL A 50 23.21 44.16 -1.05
C VAL A 50 23.47 43.89 0.43
N GLU A 51 24.49 44.58 0.96
CA GLU A 51 24.75 44.70 2.39
C GLU A 51 23.64 45.50 3.06
N ASN A 52 23.15 45.04 4.20
CA ASN A 52 22.81 45.96 5.28
C ASN A 52 23.03 45.32 6.65
N THR A 53 23.89 45.99 7.40
CA THR A 53 24.45 45.65 8.70
C THR A 53 23.46 45.93 9.83
N THR A 54 23.24 44.96 10.72
CA THR A 54 23.09 45.28 12.16
C THR A 54 23.60 44.10 13.00
N ASN A 55 24.57 44.41 13.84
CA ASN A 55 25.30 43.47 14.69
C ASN A 55 24.44 42.92 15.82
N THR A 56 24.48 41.60 16.03
CA THR A 56 24.33 41.02 17.36
C THR A 56 25.33 39.86 17.48
N THR A 57 26.30 40.08 18.36
CA THR A 57 27.43 39.19 18.61
C THR A 57 26.96 37.96 19.37
N THR A 58 26.89 36.82 18.68
CA THR A 58 26.85 35.50 19.32
C THR A 58 27.92 34.64 18.68
N SER A 59 28.82 34.12 19.50
CA SER A 59 29.99 33.31 19.13
C SER A 59 29.68 32.29 18.04
N ARG A 60 30.21 32.55 16.85
CA ARG A 60 30.17 31.65 15.70
C ARG A 60 31.24 30.58 15.88
N THR A 61 30.83 29.40 16.30
CA THR A 61 31.58 28.17 16.03
C THR A 61 31.46 27.93 14.53
N THR A 62 32.54 28.18 13.80
CA THR A 62 32.72 27.81 12.40
C THR A 62 32.67 26.29 12.26
N GLY A 63 31.46 25.75 12.08
CA GLY A 63 31.19 24.39 11.67
C GLY A 63 30.62 24.39 10.26
N ASN A 64 31.38 23.84 9.34
CA ASN A 64 31.08 23.67 7.92
C ASN A 64 29.71 22.99 7.70
N SER A 65 28.67 23.72 7.30
CA SER A 65 27.41 23.11 6.83
C SER A 65 26.98 23.74 5.50
N SER A 66 27.40 23.12 4.40
CA SER A 66 26.53 23.14 3.22
C SER A 66 25.28 22.34 3.60
N THR A 67 24.28 23.00 4.19
CA THR A 67 23.04 22.32 4.55
C THR A 67 22.42 21.79 3.26
N ASN A 68 22.23 20.48 3.20
CA ASN A 68 21.61 19.85 2.06
C ASN A 68 20.15 20.30 2.04
N TRP A 69 19.81 21.22 1.11
CA TRP A 69 18.47 21.81 1.00
C TRP A 69 17.37 20.76 0.93
N TRP A 70 17.66 19.60 0.32
CA TRP A 70 16.71 18.51 0.21
C TRP A 70 16.45 17.89 1.58
N VAL A 71 17.49 17.70 2.41
CA VAL A 71 17.33 17.21 3.78
C VAL A 71 16.49 18.19 4.61
N ASP A 72 16.77 19.49 4.49
CA ASP A 72 16.02 20.51 5.22
C ASP A 72 14.54 20.53 4.80
N TYR A 73 14.26 20.36 3.50
CA TYR A 73 12.90 20.21 2.98
C TYR A 73 12.19 18.99 3.57
N GLN A 74 12.85 17.82 3.57
CA GLN A 74 12.28 16.59 4.11
C GLN A 74 12.01 16.70 5.61
N ILE A 75 12.91 17.30 6.39
CA ILE A 75 12.70 17.59 7.82
C ILE A 75 11.46 18.48 8.00
N GLY A 76 11.27 19.50 7.15
CA GLY A 76 10.08 20.35 7.18
C GLY A 76 8.79 19.59 6.93
N GLU A 77 8.75 18.71 5.91
CA GLU A 77 7.57 17.90 5.59
C GLU A 77 7.26 16.86 6.67
N ILE A 78 8.28 16.23 7.24
CA ILE A 78 8.13 15.29 8.36
C ILE A 78 7.57 16.01 9.60
N ASN A 79 8.05 17.21 9.92
CA ASN A 79 7.53 18.01 11.02
C ASN A 79 6.05 18.36 10.84
N LYS A 80 5.66 18.82 9.64
CA LYS A 80 4.24 19.10 9.34
C LYS A 80 3.38 17.86 9.50
N TYR A 81 3.86 16.71 9.02
CA TYR A 81 3.13 15.46 9.18
C TYR A 81 3.02 15.03 10.65
N LYS A 82 4.12 15.11 11.40
CA LYS A 82 4.16 14.83 12.84
C LYS A 82 3.18 15.73 13.61
N GLU A 83 3.13 17.02 13.31
CA GLU A 83 2.17 17.94 13.95
C GLU A 83 0.72 17.55 13.67
N ARG A 84 0.37 17.18 12.42
CA ARG A 84 -0.96 16.66 12.09
C ARG A 84 -1.28 15.37 12.84
N LEU A 85 -0.31 14.48 12.97
CA LEU A 85 -0.43 13.23 13.71
C LEU A 85 -0.61 13.48 15.22
N ASP A 86 0.17 14.39 15.80
CA ASP A 86 0.08 14.73 17.21
C ASP A 86 -1.25 15.42 17.55
N ASN A 87 -1.83 16.16 16.61
CA ASN A 87 -3.14 16.81 16.75
C ASN A 87 -4.32 15.96 16.25
N TRP A 88 -4.08 14.72 15.80
CA TRP A 88 -5.13 13.86 15.29
C TRP A 88 -6.09 13.41 16.39
N ASN A 89 -7.38 13.38 16.05
CA ASN A 89 -8.45 12.90 16.91
C ASN A 89 -8.92 11.53 16.42
N PRO A 90 -8.84 10.46 17.25
CA PRO A 90 -9.29 9.13 16.87
C PRO A 90 -10.78 9.05 16.51
N ALA A 91 -11.61 10.00 16.96
CA ALA A 91 -13.03 10.09 16.58
C ALA A 91 -13.24 10.35 15.08
N ASN A 92 -12.26 10.93 14.37
CA ASN A 92 -12.35 11.22 12.94
C ASN A 92 -12.21 9.98 12.05
N GLN A 93 -11.82 8.82 12.61
CA GLN A 93 -11.67 7.51 11.95
C GLN A 93 -10.77 7.44 10.71
N VAL A 94 -10.19 8.55 10.24
CA VAL A 94 -9.20 8.57 9.16
C VAL A 94 -7.85 8.89 9.77
N PHE A 95 -6.91 7.96 9.69
CA PHE A 95 -5.54 8.21 10.16
C PHE A 95 -4.84 9.19 9.22
N PRO A 96 -4.07 10.17 9.74
CA PRO A 96 -3.40 11.14 8.88
C PRO A 96 -2.41 10.43 7.97
N ASN A 97 -2.44 10.76 6.68
CA ASN A 97 -1.40 10.34 5.74
C ASN A 97 -0.41 11.49 5.49
N PRO A 98 0.86 11.18 5.18
CA PRO A 98 1.80 12.19 4.72
C PRO A 98 1.31 12.77 3.38
N ASN A 99 1.50 14.08 3.16
CA ASN A 99 1.15 14.73 1.88
C ASN A 99 2.29 14.61 0.86
N SER A 100 3.22 13.69 1.11
CA SER A 100 4.41 13.46 0.31
C SER A 100 4.26 12.15 -0.45
N ASN A 101 4.98 12.04 -1.57
CA ASN A 101 5.16 10.77 -2.25
C ASN A 101 6.09 9.82 -1.49
N ASP A 102 6.82 10.32 -0.49
CA ASP A 102 7.69 9.52 0.36
C ASP A 102 6.90 8.92 1.54
N ASP A 103 7.10 7.63 1.82
CA ASP A 103 6.46 6.89 2.92
C ASP A 103 7.12 7.20 4.28
N TYR A 104 6.91 8.40 4.82
CA TYR A 104 7.53 8.80 6.10
C TYR A 104 7.17 7.88 7.27
N ILE A 105 6.02 7.19 7.21
CA ILE A 105 5.64 6.20 8.22
C ILE A 105 6.61 5.01 8.15
N GLY A 106 6.79 4.43 6.95
CA GLY A 106 7.76 3.37 6.72
C GLY A 106 9.19 3.76 7.13
N LEU A 107 9.64 4.95 6.73
CA LEU A 107 10.99 5.46 7.04
C LEU A 107 11.22 5.72 8.54
N ALA A 108 10.18 6.11 9.28
CA ALA A 108 10.24 6.26 10.73
C ALA A 108 10.30 4.90 11.44
N LEU A 109 9.57 3.91 10.93
CA LEU A 109 9.42 2.61 11.57
C LEU A 109 10.55 1.62 11.25
N SER A 110 11.19 1.75 10.09
CA SER A 110 12.19 0.83 9.57
C SER A 110 13.49 1.56 9.24
N LYS A 111 14.57 1.24 9.99
CA LYS A 111 15.89 1.82 9.72
C LYS A 111 16.45 1.35 8.38
N LYS A 112 16.11 0.12 7.99
CA LYS A 112 16.46 -0.44 6.69
C LYS A 112 15.82 0.33 5.53
N ASP A 113 14.54 0.67 5.65
CA ASP A 113 13.82 1.43 4.61
C ASP A 113 14.39 2.85 4.52
N ARG A 114 14.70 3.46 5.68
CA ARG A 114 15.40 4.76 5.75
C ARG A 114 16.73 4.74 5.00
N ALA A 115 17.58 3.74 5.25
CA ALA A 115 18.87 3.62 4.57
C ALA A 115 18.71 3.42 3.06
N THR A 116 17.74 2.60 2.64
CA THR A 116 17.43 2.35 1.23
C THR A 116 16.95 3.62 0.53
N TRP A 117 16.08 4.39 1.18
CA TRP A 117 15.58 5.66 0.66
C TRP A 117 16.70 6.69 0.50
N LEU A 118 17.56 6.86 1.51
CA LEU A 118 18.72 7.75 1.40
C LEU A 118 19.66 7.35 0.25
N GLN A 119 19.87 6.05 0.05
CA GLN A 119 20.66 5.53 -1.06
C GLN A 119 20.02 5.84 -2.43
N ASP A 120 18.72 5.64 -2.60
CA ASP A 120 17.96 6.00 -3.82
C ASP A 120 18.12 7.49 -4.15
N LYS A 121 17.97 8.34 -3.13
CA LYS A 121 18.11 9.79 -3.26
C LYS A 121 19.55 10.26 -3.42
N LYS A 122 20.53 9.37 -3.27
CA LYS A 122 21.97 9.67 -3.29
C LYS A 122 22.35 10.74 -2.26
N VAL A 123 21.72 10.66 -1.08
CA VAL A 123 21.95 11.59 0.03
C VAL A 123 22.69 10.83 1.13
N ALA A 124 23.76 11.43 1.65
CA ALA A 124 24.47 10.86 2.79
C ALA A 124 23.59 10.87 4.05
N PRO A 125 23.77 9.92 4.98
CA PRO A 125 23.09 9.95 6.27
C PRO A 125 23.25 11.30 6.97
N ASP A 126 22.15 11.85 7.50
CA ASP A 126 22.11 13.12 8.22
C ASP A 126 21.44 12.90 9.59
N ALA A 127 22.17 13.19 10.66
CA ALA A 127 21.72 12.96 12.03
C ALA A 127 20.46 13.75 12.41
N ARG A 128 20.22 14.91 11.77
CA ARG A 128 19.01 15.72 12.00
C ARG A 128 17.78 15.05 11.41
N LEU A 129 17.93 14.47 10.22
CA LEU A 129 16.86 13.70 9.58
C LEU A 129 16.56 12.42 10.35
N ASP A 130 17.60 11.77 10.88
CA ASP A 130 17.43 10.61 11.76
C ASP A 130 16.67 10.96 13.03
N ALA A 131 17.03 12.07 13.69
CA ALA A 131 16.38 12.54 14.89
C ALA A 131 14.89 12.81 14.66
N ILE A 132 14.53 13.50 13.57
CA ILE A 132 13.12 13.83 13.33
C ILE A 132 12.27 12.59 12.97
N LEU A 133 12.85 11.62 12.27
CA LEU A 133 12.16 10.35 12.00
C LEU A 133 11.98 9.52 13.27
N ASP A 134 12.92 9.56 14.20
CA ASP A 134 12.81 8.90 15.50
C ASP A 134 11.76 9.58 16.40
N GLU A 135 11.64 10.91 16.33
CA GLU A 135 10.54 11.64 16.97
C GLU A 135 9.18 11.28 16.35
N LEU A 136 9.09 11.20 15.02
CA LEU A 136 7.88 10.75 14.34
C LEU A 136 7.51 9.32 14.74
N LYS A 137 8.50 8.42 14.88
CA LYS A 137 8.29 7.06 15.40
C LYS A 137 7.66 7.10 16.79
N ALA A 138 8.14 7.94 17.70
CA ALA A 138 7.55 8.07 19.04
C ALA A 138 6.08 8.54 18.97
N SER A 139 5.77 9.53 18.13
CA SER A 139 4.39 9.98 17.89
C SER A 139 3.50 8.86 17.32
N LEU A 140 4.01 8.09 16.35
CA LEU A 140 3.29 6.93 15.79
C LEU A 140 2.99 5.88 16.87
N TYR A 141 3.96 5.56 17.73
CA TYR A 141 3.77 4.61 18.83
C TYR A 141 2.74 5.06 19.85
N LYS A 142 2.60 6.38 20.05
CA LYS A 142 1.57 6.95 20.89
C LYS A 142 0.18 6.86 20.25
N ARG A 143 0.07 7.19 18.95
CA ARG A 143 -1.22 7.41 18.27
C ARG A 143 -1.81 6.18 17.57
N LEU A 144 -1.00 5.33 16.95
CA LEU A 144 -1.47 4.15 16.24
C LEU A 144 -2.31 3.19 17.09
N PRO A 145 -2.02 2.97 18.39
CA PRO A 145 -2.88 2.14 19.24
C PRO A 145 -4.32 2.65 19.37
N GLU A 146 -4.57 3.94 19.18
CA GLU A 146 -5.90 4.55 19.20
C GLU A 146 -6.64 4.33 17.86
N TYR A 147 -5.91 3.98 16.79
CA TYR A 147 -6.48 3.69 15.48
C TYR A 147 -6.85 2.22 15.36
N THR A 148 -8.14 1.92 15.36
CA THR A 148 -8.67 0.55 15.38
C THR A 148 -9.63 0.31 14.22
N ILE A 149 -9.66 -0.93 13.73
CA ILE A 149 -10.52 -1.30 12.61
C ILE A 149 -11.95 -1.54 13.09
N ASN A 150 -12.91 -1.03 12.32
CA ASN A 150 -14.31 -1.33 12.54
C ASN A 150 -14.57 -2.83 12.32
N ALA A 151 -14.98 -3.54 13.39
CA ALA A 151 -15.28 -4.96 13.35
C ALA A 151 -16.38 -5.32 12.33
N LYS A 152 -17.26 -4.37 11.98
CA LYS A 152 -18.32 -4.56 10.98
C LYS A 152 -17.77 -4.81 9.57
N SER A 153 -16.52 -4.44 9.31
CA SER A 153 -15.83 -4.64 8.02
C SER A 153 -15.55 -6.11 7.70
N PHE A 154 -15.79 -7.02 8.65
CA PHE A 154 -15.52 -8.46 8.53
C PHE A 154 -16.78 -9.33 8.73
N ILE A 155 -17.97 -8.73 8.74
CA ILE A 155 -19.22 -9.47 9.02
C ILE A 155 -19.56 -10.44 7.89
N ASN A 156 -19.33 -10.02 6.64
CA ASN A 156 -19.65 -10.84 5.48
C ASN A 156 -18.43 -11.68 5.13
N ARG A 157 -18.63 -13.00 5.04
CA ARG A 157 -17.56 -13.97 4.85
C ARG A 157 -17.94 -14.96 3.77
N ASN A 158 -16.96 -15.34 2.95
CA ASN A 158 -17.11 -16.35 1.91
C ASN A 158 -15.77 -17.06 1.73
N ALA A 159 -15.72 -18.37 1.97
CA ALA A 159 -14.46 -19.10 2.02
C ALA A 159 -13.69 -19.09 0.68
N ASP A 160 -14.39 -19.16 -0.45
CA ASP A 160 -13.74 -19.17 -1.77
C ASP A 160 -13.18 -17.79 -2.11
N GLU A 161 -13.93 -16.72 -1.83
CA GLU A 161 -13.47 -15.35 -2.04
C GLU A 161 -12.33 -14.97 -1.08
N GLU A 162 -12.39 -15.43 0.18
CA GLU A 162 -11.31 -15.26 1.17
C GLU A 162 -10.02 -15.97 0.72
N LYS A 163 -10.13 -17.16 0.13
CA LYS A 163 -8.98 -17.87 -0.44
C LYS A 163 -8.35 -17.12 -1.61
N LEU A 164 -9.16 -16.51 -2.48
CA LEU A 164 -8.66 -15.65 -3.56
C LEU A 164 -7.92 -14.44 -3.00
N MET A 165 -8.48 -13.78 -1.99
CA MET A 165 -7.83 -12.64 -1.34
C MET A 165 -6.50 -13.03 -0.69
N LEU A 166 -6.41 -14.21 -0.07
CA LEU A 166 -5.14 -14.71 0.49
C LEU A 166 -4.11 -15.07 -0.59
N ALA A 167 -4.55 -15.57 -1.75
CA ALA A 167 -3.66 -15.88 -2.85
C ALA A 167 -3.01 -14.61 -3.43
N GLU A 168 -3.73 -13.49 -3.46
CA GLU A 168 -3.21 -12.17 -3.84
C GLU A 168 -2.13 -11.64 -2.88
N MET A 169 -2.03 -12.20 -1.67
CA MET A 169 -1.04 -11.82 -0.66
C MET A 169 0.26 -12.63 -0.71
N SER A 170 0.65 -13.14 -1.90
CA SER A 170 1.87 -13.95 -2.08
C SER A 170 3.15 -13.25 -1.63
N ASP A 171 3.18 -11.92 -1.71
CA ASP A 171 4.36 -11.10 -1.39
C ASP A 171 4.52 -10.83 0.12
N VAL A 172 3.61 -11.32 0.95
CA VAL A 172 3.67 -11.21 2.41
C VAL A 172 3.71 -12.61 3.04
N PRO A 173 4.81 -13.36 2.82
CA PRO A 173 4.91 -14.74 3.29
C PRO A 173 4.84 -14.83 4.81
N GLY A 174 4.11 -15.82 5.32
CA GLY A 174 4.00 -16.08 6.76
C GLY A 174 3.12 -15.09 7.54
N MET A 175 2.35 -14.25 6.86
CA MET A 175 1.40 -13.33 7.50
C MET A 175 0.48 -14.06 8.49
N LYS A 176 0.43 -13.57 9.74
CA LYS A 176 -0.54 -14.03 10.73
C LYS A 176 -1.85 -13.27 10.51
N VAL A 177 -2.85 -13.94 9.94
CA VAL A 177 -4.18 -13.35 9.70
C VAL A 177 -5.02 -13.42 10.97
N PHE A 178 -5.60 -12.30 11.37
CA PHE A 178 -6.53 -12.21 12.49
C PHE A 178 -7.97 -12.22 12.04
N LYS A 179 -8.28 -11.45 10.99
CA LYS A 179 -9.62 -11.38 10.40
C LYS A 179 -9.51 -11.21 8.89
N ILE A 180 -10.48 -11.76 8.19
CA ILE A 180 -10.67 -11.59 6.76
C ILE A 180 -12.16 -11.58 6.48
N GLY A 181 -12.59 -10.77 5.51
CA GLY A 181 -13.99 -10.67 5.12
C GLY A 181 -14.29 -9.41 4.33
N PHE A 182 -15.57 -9.09 4.22
CA PHE A 182 -16.08 -8.00 3.39
C PHE A 182 -16.95 -7.04 4.21
N ASN A 183 -16.84 -5.75 3.88
CA ASN A 183 -17.69 -4.71 4.45
C ASN A 183 -19.14 -4.77 3.90
N GLN A 184 -19.37 -5.53 2.82
CA GLN A 184 -20.63 -5.61 2.11
C GLN A 184 -20.94 -7.05 1.67
N ALA A 185 -22.20 -7.45 1.77
CA ALA A 185 -22.66 -8.76 1.33
C ALA A 185 -22.84 -8.84 -0.19
N ASN A 186 -23.32 -7.75 -0.77
CA ASN A 186 -23.72 -7.67 -2.16
C ASN A 186 -22.59 -7.15 -3.05
N TRP A 187 -22.63 -7.56 -4.32
CA TRP A 187 -21.77 -7.01 -5.35
C TRP A 187 -22.13 -5.55 -5.65
N VAL A 188 -21.13 -4.68 -5.70
CA VAL A 188 -21.25 -3.32 -6.20
C VAL A 188 -20.98 -3.35 -7.69
N ILE A 189 -21.88 -2.78 -8.50
CA ILE A 189 -21.74 -2.73 -9.96
C ILE A 189 -21.06 -1.42 -10.35
N ASP A 190 -19.87 -1.53 -10.92
CA ASP A 190 -19.20 -0.40 -11.56
C ASP A 190 -19.79 -0.16 -12.95
N LYS A 191 -20.03 1.10 -13.29
CA LYS A 191 -20.67 1.50 -14.54
C LYS A 191 -19.85 2.59 -15.23
N ASN A 192 -19.85 2.59 -16.56
CA ASN A 192 -19.32 3.71 -17.33
C ASN A 192 -20.28 4.92 -17.32
N ASP A 193 -19.85 6.02 -17.94
CA ASP A 193 -20.63 7.26 -18.03
C ASP A 193 -21.97 7.11 -18.78
N MET A 194 -22.14 6.02 -19.54
CA MET A 194 -23.39 5.66 -20.22
C MET A 194 -24.28 4.71 -19.40
N GLY A 195 -23.91 4.39 -18.16
CA GLY A 195 -24.65 3.48 -17.28
C GLY A 195 -24.47 1.99 -17.59
N ILE A 196 -23.54 1.64 -18.49
CA ILE A 196 -23.26 0.24 -18.86
C ILE A 196 -22.30 -0.37 -17.82
N PRO A 197 -22.60 -1.56 -17.28
CA PRO A 197 -21.69 -2.26 -16.37
C PRO A 197 -20.30 -2.49 -16.99
N LYS A 198 -19.25 -2.22 -16.21
CA LYS A 198 -17.86 -2.57 -16.55
C LYS A 198 -17.39 -3.79 -15.78
N ALA A 199 -17.66 -3.78 -14.48
CA ALA A 199 -17.29 -4.85 -13.57
C ALA A 199 -18.28 -4.86 -12.41
N ARG A 200 -18.19 -5.91 -11.59
CA ARG A 200 -18.74 -5.87 -10.24
C ARG A 200 -17.68 -6.27 -9.24
N TYR A 201 -17.73 -5.68 -8.05
CA TYR A 201 -16.74 -5.95 -7.02
C TYR A 201 -17.32 -6.03 -5.60
N LYS A 202 -16.55 -6.67 -4.72
CA LYS A 202 -16.72 -6.61 -3.26
C LYS A 202 -15.46 -6.05 -2.62
N HIS A 203 -15.60 -5.13 -1.68
CA HIS A 203 -14.47 -4.61 -0.90
C HIS A 203 -14.12 -5.58 0.22
N GLY A 204 -13.03 -6.32 0.01
CA GLY A 204 -12.45 -7.23 0.99
C GLY A 204 -11.37 -6.55 1.82
N LEU A 205 -11.23 -7.02 3.05
CA LEU A 205 -10.19 -6.61 3.97
C LEU A 205 -9.51 -7.86 4.55
N ILE A 206 -8.18 -7.84 4.60
CA ILE A 206 -7.39 -8.76 5.41
C ILE A 206 -6.77 -7.95 6.53
N TYR A 207 -6.93 -8.40 7.76
CA TYR A 207 -6.30 -7.80 8.93
C TYR A 207 -5.36 -8.80 9.57
N GLY A 208 -4.11 -8.42 9.70
CA GLY A 208 -3.06 -9.34 10.13
C GLY A 208 -1.75 -8.66 10.49
N ARG A 209 -0.79 -9.48 10.91
CA ARG A 209 0.58 -9.09 11.23
C ARG A 209 1.54 -9.70 10.22
N ASN A 210 2.35 -8.87 9.58
CA ASN A 210 3.47 -9.34 8.79
C ASN A 210 4.66 -9.62 9.74
N PRO A 211 5.09 -10.88 9.89
CA PRO A 211 6.20 -11.22 10.79
C PRO A 211 7.54 -10.61 10.34
N ALA A 212 7.69 -10.27 9.06
CA ALA A 212 8.91 -9.70 8.51
C ALA A 212 9.08 -8.19 8.78
N SER A 213 8.06 -7.51 9.33
CA SER A 213 8.13 -6.06 9.55
C SER A 213 8.80 -5.71 10.89
N GLU A 214 9.67 -4.68 10.89
CA GLU A 214 10.44 -4.24 12.07
C GLU A 214 9.59 -3.53 13.16
N ASP A 215 8.41 -3.04 12.78
CA ASP A 215 7.46 -2.39 13.69
C ASP A 215 6.56 -3.41 14.41
N PRO A 216 6.01 -3.11 15.60
CA PRO A 216 5.09 -4.01 16.31
C PRO A 216 3.63 -3.92 15.81
N PHE A 217 3.35 -3.18 14.74
CA PHE A 217 1.98 -2.88 14.34
C PHE A 217 1.42 -3.89 13.35
N CYS A 218 0.10 -3.85 13.23
CA CYS A 218 -0.65 -4.68 12.32
C CYS A 218 -0.98 -3.89 11.06
N ARG A 219 -1.44 -4.60 10.05
CA ARG A 219 -1.79 -4.01 8.77
C ARG A 219 -3.17 -4.49 8.36
N VAL A 220 -3.85 -3.60 7.64
CA VAL A 220 -5.08 -3.91 6.91
C VAL A 220 -4.75 -3.83 5.44
N TRP A 221 -4.93 -4.93 4.72
CA TRP A 221 -4.82 -4.98 3.27
C TRP A 221 -6.21 -4.90 2.68
N TYR A 222 -6.44 -3.89 1.85
CA TYR A 222 -7.67 -3.68 1.11
C TYR A 222 -7.54 -4.42 -0.22
N ILE A 223 -8.42 -5.40 -0.44
CA ILE A 223 -8.39 -6.27 -1.62
C ILE A 223 -9.80 -6.31 -2.18
N ASN A 224 -9.96 -5.91 -3.43
CA ASN A 224 -11.24 -6.06 -4.11
C ASN A 224 -11.33 -7.45 -4.72
N VAL A 225 -12.44 -8.14 -4.52
CA VAL A 225 -12.80 -9.31 -5.32
C VAL A 225 -13.64 -8.81 -6.49
N VAL A 226 -13.22 -9.07 -7.71
CA VAL A 226 -13.73 -8.44 -8.94
C VAL A 226 -14.16 -9.51 -9.94
N GLN A 227 -15.22 -9.20 -10.70
CA GLN A 227 -15.60 -9.91 -11.91
C GLN A 227 -15.88 -8.91 -13.02
N GLU A 228 -15.17 -9.05 -14.14
CA GLU A 228 -15.35 -8.19 -15.31
C GLU A 228 -16.66 -8.52 -16.03
N TYR A 229 -17.31 -7.49 -16.59
CA TYR A 229 -18.56 -7.66 -17.33
C TYR A 229 -18.29 -8.30 -18.69
N ALA A 230 -18.93 -9.44 -18.95
CA ALA A 230 -18.72 -10.22 -20.17
C ALA A 230 -19.78 -9.94 -21.26
N GLY A 231 -20.72 -9.01 -21.00
CA GLY A 231 -21.86 -8.75 -21.88
C GLY A 231 -23.08 -9.61 -21.56
N GLY A 232 -24.24 -9.22 -22.11
CA GLY A 232 -25.49 -10.01 -21.99
C GLY A 232 -25.97 -10.23 -20.55
N GLY A 233 -25.62 -9.35 -19.60
CA GLY A 233 -25.95 -9.52 -18.18
C GLY A 233 -25.07 -10.51 -17.43
N THR A 234 -24.00 -11.01 -18.05
CA THR A 234 -23.10 -12.00 -17.48
C THR A 234 -21.77 -11.39 -17.05
N TYR A 235 -21.08 -12.08 -16.13
CA TYR A 235 -19.79 -11.68 -15.60
C TYR A 235 -18.79 -12.84 -15.75
N GLY A 236 -17.52 -12.49 -15.94
CA GLY A 236 -16.45 -13.44 -16.15
C GLY A 236 -15.96 -14.12 -14.87
N ALA A 237 -14.71 -14.61 -14.92
CA ALA A 237 -14.06 -15.23 -13.79
C ALA A 237 -13.88 -14.26 -12.61
N THR A 238 -13.88 -14.81 -11.40
CA THR A 238 -13.59 -14.07 -10.17
C THR A 238 -12.10 -14.00 -9.93
N GLU A 239 -11.61 -12.81 -9.62
CA GLU A 239 -10.23 -12.58 -9.22
C GLU A 239 -10.16 -11.63 -8.03
N ALA A 240 -9.03 -11.62 -7.33
CA ALA A 240 -8.72 -10.66 -6.28
C ALA A 240 -7.74 -9.61 -6.83
N ARG A 241 -7.86 -8.37 -6.39
CA ARG A 241 -6.99 -7.26 -6.77
C ARG A 241 -6.58 -6.48 -5.53
N TYR A 242 -5.29 -6.45 -5.23
CA TYR A 242 -4.76 -5.59 -4.18
C TYR A 242 -5.00 -4.10 -4.51
N ILE A 243 -5.47 -3.34 -3.53
CA ILE A 243 -5.73 -1.90 -3.66
C ILE A 243 -4.68 -1.11 -2.89
N GLN A 244 -4.62 -1.33 -1.57
CA GLN A 244 -3.73 -0.60 -0.68
C GLN A 244 -3.55 -1.34 0.64
N LYS A 245 -2.59 -0.87 1.43
CA LYS A 245 -2.35 -1.32 2.79
C LYS A 245 -2.37 -0.12 3.73
N GLU A 246 -2.78 -0.36 4.96
CA GLU A 246 -2.79 0.64 6.00
C GLU A 246 -2.22 0.06 7.30
N LEU A 247 -1.54 0.91 8.08
CA LEU A 247 -0.99 0.53 9.38
C LEU A 247 -2.03 0.76 10.48
N ILE A 248 -2.14 -0.19 11.40
CA ILE A 248 -3.16 -0.15 12.44
C ILE A 248 -2.69 -0.81 13.75
N ALA A 249 -3.36 -0.49 14.86
CA ALA A 249 -3.19 -1.21 16.11
C ALA A 249 -3.41 -2.72 15.93
N CYS A 250 -2.61 -3.53 16.62
CA CYS A 250 -2.86 -4.97 16.72
C CYS A 250 -3.98 -5.29 17.73
N PRO A 251 -4.61 -6.48 17.64
CA PRO A 251 -5.61 -6.88 18.62
C PRO A 251 -4.98 -7.02 20.00
N THR A 252 -5.68 -6.55 21.04
CA THR A 252 -5.25 -6.73 22.44
C THR A 252 -5.38 -8.20 22.86
N GLY A 253 -4.35 -8.76 23.49
CA GLY A 253 -4.39 -10.11 24.10
C GLY A 253 -3.94 -11.27 23.21
N GLN A 254 -2.91 -11.07 22.39
CA GLN A 254 -2.29 -12.14 21.58
C GLN A 254 -1.04 -12.73 22.20
#